data_AF-A0A7X7KHH8-F1
#
_entry.id   AF-A0A7X7KHH8-F1
#
_cell.length_a   1.000
_cell.length_b   1.000
_cell.length_c   1.000
_cell.angle_alpha   90.00
_cell.angle_beta   90.00
_cell.angle_gamma   90.00
#
_symmetry.space_group_name_H-M   'P 1'
#
loop_
_entity.id
_entity.type
_entity.pdbx_description
1 polymer ?
#
loop_
_entity_poly.entity_id
_entity_poly.type
_entity_poly.pdbx_seq_one_letter_code
_entity_poly.pdbx_strand_id
1 'polypeptide(L)'
;MTSWRPTTAGFITTLRRPVVWAPAIVLFGGTLLFWTTDLDAMLLRPFYSGEAGAATLEGRWPEMHAQPWQTFYDWGELPGLLLGLGGLIVWLAGLFWRRIEGWRAAGLFFFLFLLVGPGVVVNAVCKPCWQRPRPHATDTFGGPRPYVPVWGIGAEPSDASFPSGHAAMGFFLMAPAFVLYRRRPKWAAAFLCLGLAGGAAMGLARMAAGCHFPSDVLWSGGLVYYTGLALAALFRFNNEKPYIAERL
;
A
#
# COMPACT_ATOMS: atom_id res chain seq x y z
N MET A 1 2.94 39.63 3.13
CA MET A 1 2.13 38.75 4.00
C MET A 1 0.76 38.56 3.35
N THR A 2 0.56 37.50 2.57
CA THR A 2 -0.74 37.16 2.00
C THR A 2 -1.48 36.25 2.98
N SER A 3 -2.55 36.75 3.57
CA SER A 3 -3.37 36.00 4.52
C SER A 3 -4.05 34.83 3.82
N TRP A 4 -3.52 33.63 4.01
CA TRP A 4 -4.16 32.38 3.62
C TRP A 4 -5.39 32.16 4.49
N ARG A 5 -6.58 32.23 3.90
CA ARG A 5 -7.80 31.65 4.48
C ARG A 5 -8.22 30.49 3.59
N PRO A 6 -8.17 29.23 4.04
CA PRO A 6 -8.80 28.14 3.32
C PRO A 6 -10.31 28.41 3.37
N THR A 7 -10.91 28.75 2.25
CA THR A 7 -12.37 28.84 2.18
C THR A 7 -12.90 27.42 2.35
N THR A 8 -13.82 27.23 3.30
CA THR A 8 -14.53 25.96 3.57
C THR A 8 -15.12 25.34 2.29
N ALA A 9 -15.44 26.15 1.29
CA ALA A 9 -15.90 25.73 -0.04
C ALA A 9 -14.88 24.87 -0.83
N GLY A 10 -13.56 25.12 -0.71
CA GLY A 10 -12.53 24.35 -1.41
C GLY A 10 -12.34 22.95 -0.84
N PHE A 11 -12.46 22.80 0.48
CA PHE A 11 -12.35 21.51 1.17
C PHE A 11 -13.57 20.60 0.87
N ILE A 12 -14.77 21.17 0.89
CA ILE A 12 -16.02 20.46 0.59
C ILE A 12 -16.06 19.98 -0.88
N THR A 13 -15.52 20.75 -1.83
CA THR A 13 -15.47 20.36 -3.25
C THR A 13 -14.48 19.23 -3.52
N THR A 14 -13.38 19.13 -2.75
CA THR A 14 -12.45 18.00 -2.83
C THR A 14 -13.09 16.70 -2.34
N LEU A 15 -13.83 16.73 -1.22
CA LEU A 15 -14.50 15.54 -0.64
C LEU A 15 -15.57 14.93 -1.56
N ARG A 16 -16.15 15.71 -2.48
CA ARG A 16 -17.16 15.23 -3.42
C ARG A 16 -16.62 14.36 -4.56
N ARG A 17 -15.30 14.30 -4.76
CA ARG A 17 -14.70 13.56 -5.87
C ARG A 17 -14.71 12.05 -5.59
N PRO A 18 -15.18 11.20 -6.54
CA PRO A 18 -15.19 9.74 -6.37
C PRO A 18 -13.85 9.13 -5.98
N VAL A 19 -12.75 9.71 -6.47
CA VAL A 19 -11.36 9.34 -6.14
C VAL A 19 -11.05 9.43 -4.64
N VAL A 20 -11.82 10.22 -3.87
CA VAL A 20 -11.64 10.37 -2.42
C VAL A 20 -12.55 9.41 -1.65
N TRP A 21 -13.85 9.39 -1.97
CA TRP A 21 -14.83 8.66 -1.16
C TRP A 21 -15.01 7.19 -1.59
N ALA A 22 -14.81 6.82 -2.85
CA ALA A 22 -15.02 5.44 -3.29
C ALA A 22 -14.03 4.46 -2.63
N PRO A 23 -12.71 4.75 -2.55
CA PRO A 23 -11.79 3.90 -1.80
C PRO A 23 -12.16 3.81 -0.31
N ALA A 24 -12.64 4.91 0.30
CA ALA A 24 -13.08 4.91 1.69
C ALA A 24 -14.26 3.96 1.90
N ILE A 25 -15.26 3.99 1.01
CA ILE A 25 -16.39 3.06 1.08
C ILE A 25 -15.90 1.60 1.02
N VAL A 26 -14.92 1.30 0.15
CA VAL A 26 -14.34 -0.05 0.06
C VAL A 26 -13.62 -0.43 1.36
N LEU A 27 -12.83 0.47 1.94
CA LEU A 27 -12.09 0.21 3.18
C LEU A 27 -13.02 0.03 4.39
N PHE A 28 -13.97 0.93 4.58
CA PHE A 28 -14.90 0.87 5.71
C PHE A 28 -15.94 -0.23 5.54
N GLY A 29 -16.48 -0.42 4.34
CA GLY A 29 -17.36 -1.55 4.01
C GLY A 29 -16.64 -2.89 4.16
N GLY A 30 -15.40 -2.99 3.68
CA GLY A 30 -14.56 -4.16 3.89
C GLY A 30 -14.28 -4.42 5.36
N THR A 31 -13.96 -3.38 6.14
CA THR A 31 -13.78 -3.49 7.60
C THR A 31 -15.02 -4.03 8.27
N LEU A 32 -16.20 -3.51 7.94
CA LEU A 32 -17.47 -4.01 8.49
C LEU A 32 -17.65 -5.49 8.16
N LEU A 33 -17.40 -5.91 6.91
CA LEU A 33 -17.48 -7.32 6.51
C LEU A 33 -16.49 -8.19 7.29
N PHE A 34 -15.24 -7.79 7.44
CA PHE A 34 -14.24 -8.54 8.23
C PHE A 34 -14.53 -8.59 9.73
N TRP A 35 -15.31 -7.65 10.26
CA TRP A 35 -15.72 -7.63 11.66
C TRP A 35 -16.97 -8.45 11.93
N THR A 36 -17.90 -8.52 10.98
CA THR A 36 -19.18 -9.23 11.14
C THR A 36 -19.16 -10.65 10.60
N THR A 37 -18.10 -11.04 9.89
CA THR A 37 -17.96 -12.36 9.27
C THR A 37 -16.54 -12.90 9.46
N ASP A 38 -16.37 -14.21 9.26
CA ASP A 38 -15.07 -14.88 9.29
C ASP A 38 -14.25 -14.70 8.00
N LEU A 39 -14.51 -13.67 7.19
CA LEU A 39 -13.94 -13.52 5.85
C LEU A 39 -12.40 -13.51 5.84
N ASP A 40 -11.79 -12.92 6.87
CA ASP A 40 -10.32 -12.90 7.04
C ASP A 40 -9.74 -14.32 7.13
N ALA A 41 -10.38 -15.18 7.93
CA ALA A 41 -9.96 -16.57 8.09
C ALA A 41 -10.37 -17.42 6.88
N MET A 42 -11.59 -17.24 6.36
CA MET A 42 -12.15 -17.98 5.23
C MET A 42 -11.24 -17.89 3.99
N LEU A 43 -10.74 -16.70 3.68
CA LEU A 43 -9.87 -16.49 2.52
C LEU A 43 -8.45 -17.07 2.69
N LEU A 44 -8.04 -17.40 3.92
CA LEU A 44 -6.77 -18.05 4.21
C LEU A 44 -6.85 -19.58 4.23
N ARG A 45 -8.03 -20.15 4.47
CA ARG A 45 -8.24 -21.61 4.53
C ARG A 45 -7.68 -22.38 3.33
N PRO A 46 -7.76 -21.90 2.07
CA PRO A 46 -7.18 -22.62 0.94
C PRO A 46 -5.66 -22.84 1.02
N PHE A 47 -4.94 -22.02 1.80
CA PHE A 47 -3.49 -22.09 1.97
C PHE A 47 -3.06 -22.86 3.22
N TYR A 48 -4.01 -23.30 4.05
CA TYR A 48 -3.78 -23.91 5.35
C TYR A 48 -4.11 -25.40 5.33
N SER A 49 -3.18 -26.23 5.80
CA SER A 49 -3.31 -27.70 5.75
C SER A 49 -3.94 -28.34 7.00
N GLY A 50 -4.19 -27.57 8.07
CA GLY A 50 -4.80 -28.09 9.29
C GLY A 50 -3.88 -28.97 10.13
N GLU A 51 -4.48 -29.88 10.90
CA GLU A 51 -3.77 -30.82 11.79
C GLU A 51 -2.81 -31.76 11.04
N ALA A 52 -3.10 -32.04 9.76
CA ALA A 52 -2.25 -32.87 8.91
C ALA A 52 -0.82 -32.32 8.75
N GLY A 53 -0.64 -31.00 8.88
CA GLY A 53 0.64 -30.31 8.80
C GLY A 53 1.18 -29.78 10.13
N ALA A 54 0.56 -30.11 11.27
CA ALA A 54 0.81 -29.42 12.54
C ALA A 54 2.23 -29.52 13.10
N ALA A 55 3.02 -30.50 12.66
CA ALA A 55 4.38 -30.73 13.16
C ALA A 55 5.34 -29.57 12.90
N THR A 56 5.13 -28.80 11.82
CA THR A 56 5.99 -27.66 11.46
C THR A 56 5.18 -26.48 10.95
N LEU A 57 5.77 -25.29 10.93
CA LEU A 57 5.14 -24.10 10.32
C LEU A 57 4.91 -24.32 8.82
N GLU A 58 5.91 -24.82 8.12
CA GLU A 58 5.86 -25.15 6.68
C GLU A 58 4.83 -26.23 6.39
N GLY A 59 4.68 -27.21 7.29
CA GLY A 59 3.64 -28.22 7.19
C GLY A 59 2.25 -27.60 7.23
N ARG A 60 2.01 -26.65 8.15
CA ARG A 60 0.74 -25.91 8.27
C ARG A 60 0.47 -24.96 7.11
N TRP A 61 1.52 -24.40 6.52
CA TRP A 61 1.47 -23.44 5.41
C TRP A 61 2.32 -23.93 4.23
N PRO A 62 1.87 -24.97 3.52
CA PRO A 62 2.67 -25.63 2.48
C PRO A 62 3.06 -24.70 1.33
N GLU A 63 2.27 -23.64 1.11
CA GLU A 63 2.49 -22.65 0.05
C GLU A 63 3.52 -21.57 0.44
N MET A 64 4.03 -21.57 1.68
CA MET A 64 4.95 -20.54 2.19
C MET A 64 6.22 -20.37 1.34
N HIS A 65 6.73 -21.46 0.78
CA HIS A 65 7.92 -21.48 -0.08
C HIS A 65 7.61 -21.97 -1.50
N ALA A 66 6.33 -22.12 -1.85
CA ALA A 66 5.94 -22.56 -3.17
C ALA A 66 6.05 -21.42 -4.19
N GLN A 67 6.24 -21.78 -5.46
CA GLN A 67 6.15 -20.84 -6.56
C GLN A 67 4.68 -20.68 -6.99
N PRO A 68 4.24 -19.45 -7.34
CA PRO A 68 5.04 -18.24 -7.56
C PRO A 68 5.27 -17.37 -6.31
N TRP A 69 4.75 -17.77 -5.15
CA TRP A 69 4.71 -16.93 -3.93
C TRP A 69 6.09 -16.54 -3.43
N GLN A 70 7.04 -17.49 -3.45
CA GLN A 70 8.41 -17.23 -3.03
C GLN A 70 9.08 -16.16 -3.91
N THR A 71 8.84 -16.16 -5.22
CA THR A 71 9.39 -15.12 -6.11
C THR A 71 8.83 -13.74 -5.76
N PHE A 72 7.53 -13.64 -5.48
CA PHE A 72 6.93 -12.39 -5.03
C PHE A 72 7.46 -11.93 -3.67
N TYR A 73 7.81 -12.86 -2.79
CA TYR A 73 8.43 -12.55 -1.51
C TYR A 73 9.86 -12.02 -1.69
N ASP A 74 10.71 -12.74 -2.43
CA ASP A 74 12.13 -12.41 -2.56
C ASP A 74 12.37 -11.15 -3.40
N TRP A 75 11.59 -10.96 -4.48
CA TRP A 75 11.87 -9.95 -5.50
C TRP A 75 10.75 -8.93 -5.71
N GLY A 76 9.56 -9.15 -5.12
CA GLY A 76 8.39 -8.32 -5.41
C GLY A 76 8.53 -6.86 -4.97
N GLU A 77 9.37 -6.57 -3.97
CA GLU A 77 9.62 -5.21 -3.50
C GLU A 77 10.56 -4.41 -4.42
N LEU A 78 11.38 -5.10 -5.23
CA LEU A 78 12.44 -4.49 -6.03
C LEU A 78 11.90 -3.46 -7.04
N PRO A 79 10.84 -3.71 -7.83
CA PRO A 79 10.30 -2.70 -8.74
C PRO A 79 9.88 -1.41 -8.05
N GLY A 80 9.30 -1.52 -6.85
CA GLY A 80 8.91 -0.35 -6.04
C GLY A 80 10.12 0.41 -5.52
N LEU A 81 11.13 -0.29 -5.00
CA LEU A 81 12.39 0.33 -4.58
C LEU A 81 13.09 1.05 -5.73
N LEU A 82 13.20 0.41 -6.90
CA LEU A 82 13.81 1.00 -8.09
C LEU A 82 13.06 2.25 -8.55
N LEU A 83 11.72 2.24 -8.52
CA LEU A 83 10.91 3.41 -8.88
C LEU A 83 11.14 4.59 -7.91
N GLY A 84 11.12 4.33 -6.59
CA GLY A 84 11.29 5.39 -5.60
C GLY A 84 12.72 5.94 -5.54
N LEU A 85 13.73 5.07 -5.51
CA LEU A 85 15.15 5.48 -5.52
C LEU A 85 15.56 6.08 -6.86
N GLY A 86 15.05 5.56 -7.98
CA GLY A 86 15.18 6.19 -9.29
C GLY A 86 14.60 7.60 -9.31
N GLY A 87 13.49 7.83 -8.60
CA GLY A 87 12.93 9.17 -8.37
C GLY A 87 13.90 10.13 -7.69
N LEU A 88 14.62 9.67 -6.66
CA LEU A 88 15.67 10.47 -5.99
C LEU A 88 16.80 10.82 -6.95
N ILE A 89 17.26 9.85 -7.74
CA ILE A 89 18.29 10.06 -8.77
C ILE A 89 17.83 11.12 -9.77
N VAL A 90 16.60 11.03 -10.29
CA VAL A 90 16.02 12.01 -11.23
C VAL A 90 15.95 13.40 -10.61
N TRP A 91 15.56 13.50 -9.33
CA TRP A 91 15.51 14.78 -8.62
C TRP A 91 16.89 15.42 -8.47
N LEU A 92 17.89 14.65 -8.02
CA LEU A 92 19.28 15.11 -7.89
C LEU A 92 19.89 15.49 -9.25
N ALA A 93 19.70 14.65 -10.26
CA ALA A 93 20.16 14.88 -11.63
C ALA A 93 19.61 16.19 -12.21
N GLY A 94 18.35 16.51 -11.94
CA GLY A 94 17.73 17.77 -12.37
C GLY A 94 18.28 19.02 -11.66
N LEU A 95 19.09 18.91 -10.60
CA LEU A 95 19.84 20.04 -10.03
C LEU A 95 20.95 20.52 -10.97
N PHE A 96 21.51 19.61 -11.76
CA PHE A 96 22.69 19.88 -12.57
C PHE A 96 22.40 19.89 -14.08
N TRP A 97 21.37 19.17 -14.54
CA TRP A 97 21.05 19.05 -15.97
C TRP A 97 19.69 19.63 -16.34
N ARG A 98 19.70 20.73 -17.12
CA ARG A 98 18.48 21.42 -17.62
C ARG A 98 17.51 20.50 -18.37
N ARG A 99 18.01 19.45 -19.04
CA ARG A 99 17.16 18.48 -19.77
C ARG A 99 16.23 17.67 -18.85
N ILE A 100 16.61 17.47 -17.59
CA ILE A 100 15.88 16.65 -16.61
C ILE A 100 15.08 17.54 -15.63
N GLU A 101 15.31 18.86 -15.64
CA GLU A 101 14.70 19.82 -14.71
C GLU A 101 13.16 19.70 -14.62
N GLY A 102 12.49 19.47 -15.75
CA GLY A 102 11.04 19.27 -15.80
C GLY A 102 10.52 18.06 -15.01
N TRP A 103 11.36 17.04 -14.81
CA TRP A 103 11.00 15.78 -14.13
C TRP A 103 11.28 15.79 -12.63
N ARG A 104 11.93 16.83 -12.10
CA ARG A 104 12.34 16.91 -10.68
C ARG A 104 11.20 16.75 -9.70
N ALA A 105 10.07 17.41 -9.97
CA ALA A 105 8.91 17.33 -9.09
C ALA A 105 8.34 15.91 -9.03
N ALA A 106 8.29 15.21 -10.17
CA ALA A 106 7.84 13.82 -10.23
C ALA A 106 8.83 12.87 -9.53
N GLY A 107 10.13 13.05 -9.75
CA GLY A 107 11.17 12.26 -9.10
C GLY A 107 11.15 12.40 -7.57
N LEU A 108 11.09 13.64 -7.07
CA LEU A 108 10.97 13.90 -5.63
C LEU A 108 9.68 13.32 -5.07
N PHE A 109 8.56 13.45 -5.78
CA PHE A 109 7.30 12.85 -5.38
C PHE A 109 7.40 11.33 -5.23
N PHE A 110 8.01 10.61 -6.19
CA PHE A 110 8.19 9.15 -6.08
C PHE A 110 9.04 8.76 -4.88
N PHE A 111 10.15 9.46 -4.64
CA PHE A 111 11.01 9.21 -3.49
C PHE A 111 10.29 9.47 -2.16
N LEU A 112 9.66 10.63 -2.02
CA LEU A 112 8.91 10.98 -0.80
C LEU A 112 7.70 10.06 -0.59
N PHE A 113 7.05 9.62 -1.66
CA PHE A 113 5.94 8.69 -1.54
C PHE A 113 6.40 7.30 -1.09
N LEU A 114 7.53 6.81 -1.58
CA LEU A 114 8.14 5.57 -1.09
C LEU A 114 8.50 5.69 0.41
N LEU A 115 9.14 6.79 0.79
CA LEU A 115 9.56 7.02 2.16
C LEU A 115 8.36 7.16 3.11
N VAL A 116 7.38 7.98 2.75
CA VAL A 116 6.25 8.31 3.65
C VAL A 116 5.19 7.22 3.65
N GLY A 117 4.81 6.66 2.50
CA GLY A 117 3.73 5.66 2.41
C GLY A 117 4.18 4.30 2.98
N PRO A 118 4.91 3.48 2.21
CA PRO A 118 5.42 2.21 2.70
C PRO A 118 6.38 2.35 3.90
N GLY A 119 7.32 3.30 3.87
CA GLY A 119 8.35 3.43 4.92
C GLY A 119 7.77 3.89 6.26
N VAL A 120 7.23 5.10 6.32
CA VAL A 120 6.79 5.72 7.57
C VAL A 120 5.39 5.25 7.98
N VAL A 121 4.37 5.51 7.16
CA VAL A 121 2.97 5.25 7.53
C VAL A 121 2.74 3.78 7.79
N VAL A 122 3.12 2.90 6.84
CA VAL A 122 2.86 1.46 6.98
C VAL A 122 3.80 0.82 8.00
N ASN A 123 5.11 0.92 7.81
CA ASN A 123 6.06 0.13 8.61
C ASN A 123 6.49 0.81 9.92
N ALA A 124 6.75 2.12 9.94
CA ALA A 124 7.27 2.79 11.14
C ALA A 124 6.18 3.23 12.13
N VAL A 125 4.96 3.51 11.66
CA VAL A 125 3.86 4.01 12.48
C VAL A 125 2.80 2.93 12.69
N CYS A 126 2.09 2.50 11.65
CA CYS A 126 0.97 1.58 11.84
C CYS A 126 1.42 0.21 12.37
N LYS A 127 2.46 -0.38 11.80
CA LYS A 127 2.90 -1.72 12.21
C LYS A 127 3.19 -1.89 13.71
N PRO A 128 3.98 -1.01 14.36
CA PRO A 128 4.22 -1.10 15.80
C PRO A 128 3.03 -0.66 16.66
N CYS A 129 2.10 0.15 16.13
CA CYS A 129 0.94 0.60 16.90
C CYS A 129 -0.12 -0.50 17.11
N TRP A 130 -0.36 -1.36 16.12
CA TRP A 130 -1.44 -2.34 16.19
C TRP A 130 -1.04 -3.69 16.75
N GLN A 131 0.18 -4.16 16.48
CA GLN A 131 0.70 -5.41 17.07
C GLN A 131 -0.22 -6.63 16.86
N ARG A 132 -1.06 -6.59 15.82
CA ARG A 132 -2.01 -7.65 15.49
C ARG A 132 -1.23 -8.94 15.20
N PRO A 133 -1.59 -10.10 15.79
CA PRO A 133 -0.90 -11.35 15.51
C PRO A 133 -1.04 -11.77 14.04
N ARG A 134 -0.02 -12.45 13.51
CA ARG A 134 -0.07 -13.08 12.17
C ARG A 134 -0.96 -14.32 12.15
N PRO A 135 -1.58 -14.66 11.01
CA PRO A 135 -2.43 -15.84 10.88
C PRO A 135 -1.79 -17.12 11.44
N HIS A 136 -0.56 -17.44 11.06
CA HIS A 136 0.13 -18.65 11.52
C HIS A 136 0.37 -18.72 13.03
N ALA A 137 0.27 -17.59 13.73
CA ALA A 137 0.41 -17.49 15.17
C ALA A 137 -0.94 -17.39 15.90
N THR A 138 -2.06 -17.38 15.18
CA THR A 138 -3.41 -17.37 15.77
C THR A 138 -3.96 -18.77 16.02
N ASP A 139 -4.78 -18.91 17.06
CA ASP A 139 -5.54 -20.11 17.44
C ASP A 139 -6.34 -20.70 16.27
N THR A 140 -6.90 -19.83 15.44
CA THR A 140 -7.65 -20.15 14.23
C THR A 140 -6.85 -21.00 13.23
N PHE A 141 -5.52 -20.89 13.24
CA PHE A 141 -4.60 -21.65 12.38
C PHE A 141 -3.58 -22.47 13.19
N GLY A 142 -3.95 -22.86 14.42
CA GLY A 142 -3.16 -23.73 15.30
C GLY A 142 -2.00 -23.03 16.02
N GLY A 143 -1.98 -21.70 16.05
CA GLY A 143 -1.06 -20.89 16.86
C GLY A 143 -1.57 -20.65 18.28
N PRO A 144 -0.77 -20.05 19.17
CA PRO A 144 -1.13 -19.88 20.57
C PRO A 144 -1.88 -18.58 20.88
N ARG A 145 -1.94 -17.62 19.95
CA ARG A 145 -2.50 -16.27 20.21
C ARG A 145 -3.97 -16.19 19.76
N PRO A 146 -4.83 -15.42 20.44
CA PRO A 146 -6.20 -15.25 19.97
C PRO A 146 -6.23 -14.49 18.63
N TYR A 147 -7.21 -14.80 17.79
CA TYR A 147 -7.53 -13.96 16.64
C TYR A 147 -7.90 -12.54 17.08
N VAL A 148 -7.39 -11.55 16.34
CA VAL A 148 -7.70 -10.12 16.55
C VAL A 148 -8.24 -9.58 15.21
N PRO A 149 -9.41 -8.92 15.19
CA PRO A 149 -9.94 -8.33 13.97
C PRO A 149 -9.09 -7.13 13.52
N VAL A 150 -9.22 -6.74 12.25
CA VAL A 150 -8.52 -5.56 11.72
C VAL A 150 -8.81 -4.31 12.55
N TRP A 151 -7.81 -3.45 12.75
CA TRP A 151 -7.82 -2.32 13.70
C TRP A 151 -7.86 -2.68 15.19
N GLY A 152 -8.01 -3.96 15.56
CA GLY A 152 -7.80 -4.42 16.92
C GLY A 152 -6.33 -4.43 17.31
N ILE A 153 -6.04 -4.14 18.58
CA ILE A 153 -4.67 -4.09 19.10
C ILE A 153 -4.33 -5.46 19.71
N GLY A 154 -3.21 -6.04 19.27
CA GLY A 154 -2.69 -7.28 19.84
C GLY A 154 -1.88 -7.04 21.12
N ALA A 155 -1.61 -8.11 21.86
CA ALA A 155 -0.95 -8.04 23.17
C ALA A 155 0.58 -8.12 23.11
N GLU A 156 1.15 -8.57 21.99
CA GLU A 156 2.59 -8.83 21.88
C GLU A 156 3.25 -7.98 20.77
N PRO A 157 4.28 -7.20 21.11
CA PRO A 157 4.92 -6.28 20.16
C PRO A 157 5.75 -6.96 19.08
N SER A 158 6.17 -8.21 19.30
CA SER A 158 6.90 -8.99 18.31
C SER A 158 5.95 -9.71 17.36
N ASP A 159 6.20 -9.54 16.06
CA ASP A 159 5.52 -10.25 14.96
C ASP A 159 4.11 -9.71 14.59
N ALA A 160 4.02 -8.41 14.31
CA ALA A 160 2.81 -7.75 13.85
C ALA A 160 2.45 -8.08 12.38
N SER A 161 1.17 -8.33 12.12
CA SER A 161 0.56 -8.56 10.80
C SER A 161 0.02 -7.28 10.18
N PHE A 162 -0.67 -6.44 10.94
CA PHE A 162 -1.30 -5.25 10.39
C PHE A 162 -0.36 -4.03 10.37
N PRO A 163 -0.25 -3.28 9.26
CA PRO A 163 -0.60 -3.64 7.88
C PRO A 163 0.53 -4.44 7.17
N SER A 164 0.23 -4.94 5.97
CA SER A 164 1.20 -5.66 5.13
C SER A 164 2.20 -4.71 4.45
N GLY A 165 3.48 -4.82 4.80
CA GLY A 165 4.57 -4.00 4.23
C GLY A 165 4.92 -4.41 2.80
N HIS A 166 4.98 -5.71 2.51
CA HIS A 166 5.22 -6.21 1.15
C HIS A 166 4.10 -5.78 0.20
N ALA A 167 2.84 -5.90 0.63
CA ALA A 167 1.72 -5.41 -0.19
C ALA A 167 1.82 -3.90 -0.42
N ALA A 168 2.27 -3.11 0.57
CA ALA A 168 2.46 -1.66 0.43
C ALA A 168 3.44 -1.31 -0.71
N MET A 169 4.53 -2.08 -0.83
CA MET A 169 5.50 -1.92 -1.92
C MET A 169 4.91 -2.23 -3.29
N GLY A 170 4.07 -3.27 -3.40
CA GLY A 170 3.32 -3.56 -4.62
C GLY A 170 2.33 -2.46 -4.98
N PHE A 171 1.57 -1.96 -3.99
CA PHE A 171 0.64 -0.85 -4.17
C PHE A 171 1.36 0.44 -4.58
N PHE A 172 2.56 0.69 -4.06
CA PHE A 172 3.36 1.87 -4.41
C PHE A 172 3.64 2.00 -5.91
N LEU A 173 3.56 0.93 -6.70
CA LEU A 173 3.69 0.99 -8.17
C LEU A 173 2.61 1.85 -8.84
N MET A 174 1.53 2.22 -8.13
CA MET A 174 0.56 3.22 -8.61
C MET A 174 1.09 4.67 -8.58
N ALA A 175 2.28 4.92 -8.02
CA ALA A 175 2.83 6.28 -7.88
C ALA A 175 2.75 7.13 -9.16
N PRO A 176 3.06 6.62 -10.37
CA PRO A 176 2.96 7.42 -11.59
C PRO A 176 1.53 7.85 -11.94
N ALA A 177 0.51 7.14 -11.47
CA ALA A 177 -0.89 7.50 -11.68
C ALA A 177 -1.19 8.89 -11.13
N PHE A 178 -0.68 9.21 -9.93
CA PHE A 178 -0.89 10.51 -9.29
C PHE A 178 -0.23 11.69 -10.02
N VAL A 179 0.83 11.43 -10.79
CA VAL A 179 1.52 12.44 -11.60
C VAL A 179 0.83 12.59 -12.97
N LEU A 180 0.33 11.49 -13.53
CA LEU A 180 -0.13 11.41 -14.92
C LEU A 180 -1.64 11.66 -15.09
N TYR A 181 -2.46 11.56 -14.04
CA TYR A 181 -3.92 11.45 -14.18
C TYR A 181 -4.60 12.53 -15.02
N ARG A 182 -4.08 13.77 -15.06
CA ARG A 182 -4.62 14.84 -15.91
C ARG A 182 -4.04 14.87 -17.32
N ARG A 183 -2.75 14.59 -17.45
CA ARG A 183 -2.03 14.75 -18.73
C ARG A 183 -2.19 13.52 -19.62
N ARG A 184 -2.24 12.35 -19.01
CA ARG A 184 -2.22 11.04 -19.67
C ARG A 184 -3.14 10.06 -18.92
N PRO A 185 -4.47 10.29 -18.91
CA PRO A 185 -5.41 9.51 -18.08
C PRO A 185 -5.38 8.01 -18.36
N LYS A 186 -5.15 7.59 -19.62
CA LYS A 186 -4.98 6.17 -19.97
C LYS A 186 -3.77 5.53 -19.28
N TRP A 187 -2.64 6.23 -19.28
CA TRP A 187 -1.42 5.76 -18.59
C TRP A 187 -1.60 5.80 -17.08
N ALA A 188 -2.27 6.81 -16.55
CA ALA A 188 -2.57 6.87 -15.12
C ALA A 188 -3.45 5.69 -14.67
N ALA A 189 -4.48 5.36 -15.45
CA ALA A 189 -5.29 4.18 -15.19
C ALA A 189 -4.45 2.88 -15.26
N ALA A 190 -3.55 2.76 -16.24
CA ALA A 190 -2.65 1.60 -16.34
C ALA A 190 -1.75 1.46 -15.11
N PHE A 191 -1.14 2.55 -14.62
CA PHE A 191 -0.31 2.51 -13.40
C PHE A 191 -1.14 2.26 -12.14
N LEU A 192 -2.37 2.78 -12.06
CA LEU A 192 -3.26 2.46 -10.96
C LEU A 192 -3.59 0.97 -10.94
N CYS A 193 -3.97 0.39 -12.08
CA CYS A 193 -4.20 -1.05 -12.20
C CYS A 193 -2.94 -1.86 -11.89
N LEU A 194 -1.77 -1.43 -12.34
CA LEU A 194 -0.48 -2.07 -12.04
C LEU A 194 -0.22 -2.12 -10.53
N GLY A 195 -0.41 -1.00 -9.82
CA GLY A 195 -0.23 -0.96 -8.38
C GLY A 195 -1.26 -1.80 -7.63
N LEU A 196 -2.53 -1.77 -8.05
CA LEU A 196 -3.57 -2.61 -7.45
C LEU A 196 -3.28 -4.10 -7.64
N ALA A 197 -2.90 -4.51 -8.86
CA ALA A 197 -2.54 -5.89 -9.17
C ALA A 197 -1.26 -6.32 -8.46
N GLY A 198 -0.23 -5.47 -8.44
CA GLY A 198 1.04 -5.74 -7.76
C GLY A 198 0.87 -5.89 -6.25
N GLY A 199 0.14 -4.97 -5.60
CA GLY A 199 -0.16 -5.06 -4.18
C GLY A 199 -1.02 -6.26 -3.83
N ALA A 200 -2.01 -6.61 -4.65
CA ALA A 200 -2.82 -7.82 -4.48
C ALA A 200 -1.98 -9.10 -4.64
N ALA A 201 -1.13 -9.20 -5.65
CA ALA A 201 -0.25 -10.35 -5.88
C ALA A 201 0.74 -10.55 -4.72
N MET A 202 1.38 -9.47 -4.27
CA MET A 202 2.25 -9.51 -3.10
C MET A 202 1.47 -9.86 -1.83
N GLY A 203 0.28 -9.29 -1.64
CA GLY A 203 -0.62 -9.63 -0.54
C GLY A 203 -0.98 -11.11 -0.51
N LEU A 204 -1.36 -11.68 -1.66
CA LEU A 204 -1.66 -13.11 -1.80
C LEU A 204 -0.45 -13.99 -1.46
N ALA A 205 0.76 -13.64 -1.92
CA ALA A 205 1.96 -14.37 -1.55
C ALA A 205 2.19 -14.39 -0.02
N ARG A 206 1.89 -13.29 0.67
CA ARG A 206 1.99 -13.23 2.14
C ARG A 206 0.84 -13.92 2.86
N MET A 207 -0.34 -13.97 2.26
CA MET A 207 -1.47 -14.76 2.75
C MET A 207 -1.18 -16.26 2.64
N ALA A 208 -0.61 -16.70 1.51
CA ALA A 208 -0.19 -18.08 1.29
C ALA A 208 0.87 -18.55 2.30
N ALA A 209 1.75 -17.64 2.72
CA ALA A 209 2.73 -17.86 3.79
C ALA A 209 2.16 -17.68 5.22
N GLY A 210 0.85 -17.49 5.38
CA GLY A 210 0.21 -17.29 6.69
C GLY A 210 0.69 -16.06 7.44
N CYS A 211 1.24 -15.06 6.75
CA CYS A 211 1.87 -13.89 7.35
C CYS A 211 0.93 -12.69 7.48
N HIS A 212 -0.09 -12.59 6.62
CA HIS A 212 -1.03 -11.46 6.59
C HIS A 212 -2.45 -11.95 6.33
N PHE A 213 -3.41 -11.29 6.97
CA PHE A 213 -4.82 -11.44 6.65
C PHE A 213 -5.19 -10.61 5.41
N PRO A 214 -6.28 -10.96 4.70
CA PRO A 214 -6.81 -10.15 3.60
C PRO A 214 -7.07 -8.69 3.98
N SER A 215 -7.57 -8.45 5.19
CA SER A 215 -7.81 -7.11 5.72
C SER A 215 -6.52 -6.28 5.92
N ASP A 216 -5.38 -6.92 6.24
CA ASP A 216 -4.07 -6.26 6.33
C ASP A 216 -3.62 -5.74 4.96
N VAL A 217 -3.90 -6.52 3.90
CA VAL A 217 -3.58 -6.19 2.51
C VAL A 217 -4.48 -5.05 2.03
N LEU A 218 -5.79 -5.13 2.29
CA LEU A 218 -6.76 -4.11 1.92
C LEU A 218 -6.37 -2.73 2.49
N TRP A 219 -6.09 -2.67 3.79
CA TRP A 219 -5.72 -1.42 4.44
C TRP A 219 -4.33 -0.94 4.09
N SER A 220 -3.38 -1.83 3.80
CA SER A 220 -2.10 -1.43 3.23
C SER A 220 -2.28 -0.66 1.92
N GLY A 221 -3.14 -1.16 1.02
CA GLY A 221 -3.50 -0.46 -0.21
C GLY A 221 -4.18 0.88 0.04
N GLY A 222 -5.12 0.94 0.99
CA GLY A 222 -5.78 2.17 1.40
C GLY A 222 -4.82 3.25 1.93
N LEU A 223 -3.95 2.87 2.87
CA LEU A 223 -2.96 3.77 3.48
C LEU A 223 -1.98 4.32 2.44
N VAL A 224 -1.47 3.46 1.55
CA VAL A 224 -0.60 3.86 0.44
C VAL A 224 -1.34 4.80 -0.51
N TYR A 225 -2.57 4.45 -0.91
CA TYR A 225 -3.37 5.28 -1.81
C TYR A 225 -3.62 6.69 -1.26
N TYR A 226 -4.07 6.80 -0.01
CA TYR A 226 -4.36 8.10 0.61
C TYR A 226 -3.09 8.91 0.88
N THR A 227 -1.96 8.26 1.19
CA THR A 227 -0.67 8.94 1.29
C THR A 227 -0.26 9.52 -0.06
N GLY A 228 -0.37 8.75 -1.14
CA GLY A 228 -0.09 9.20 -2.50
C GLY A 228 -0.99 10.36 -2.92
N LEU A 229 -2.28 10.28 -2.61
CA LEU A 229 -3.25 11.34 -2.88
C LEU A 229 -2.92 12.64 -2.13
N ALA A 230 -2.58 12.54 -0.84
CA ALA A 230 -2.20 13.68 -0.01
C ALA A 230 -0.92 14.35 -0.53
N LEU A 231 0.12 13.56 -0.82
CA LEU A 231 1.36 14.06 -1.41
C LEU A 231 1.13 14.69 -2.79
N ALA A 232 0.30 14.09 -3.65
CA ALA A 232 0.00 14.64 -4.97
C ALA A 232 -0.72 15.99 -4.88
N ALA A 233 -1.58 16.17 -3.87
CA ALA A 233 -2.20 17.45 -3.57
C ALA A 233 -1.17 18.49 -3.09
N LEU A 234 -0.22 18.11 -2.23
CA LEU A 234 0.87 18.98 -1.77
C LEU A 234 1.77 19.44 -2.93
N PHE A 235 2.11 18.51 -3.84
CA PHE A 235 2.87 18.80 -5.06
C PHE A 235 2.07 19.57 -6.12
N ARG A 236 0.75 19.75 -5.89
CA ARG A 236 -0.14 20.49 -6.79
C ARG A 236 -0.11 19.95 -8.23
N PHE A 237 0.08 18.64 -8.41
CA PHE A 237 -0.25 17.99 -9.69
C PHE A 237 -1.74 18.15 -10.05
N ASN A 238 -2.54 18.59 -9.07
CA ASN A 238 -3.94 18.97 -9.15
C ASN A 238 -4.19 20.43 -9.60
N ASN A 239 -3.17 21.21 -9.96
CA ASN A 239 -3.34 22.58 -10.47
C ASN A 239 -3.02 22.64 -11.98
N GLU A 240 -3.82 23.41 -12.72
CA GLU A 240 -3.89 23.40 -14.18
C GLU A 240 -2.67 23.98 -14.90
N LYS A 241 -1.72 24.59 -14.19
CA LYS A 241 -0.55 25.17 -14.88
C LYS A 241 0.48 24.09 -15.19
N PRO A 242 0.80 23.84 -16.46
CA PRO A 242 1.72 22.80 -16.84
C PRO A 242 3.15 23.22 -16.48
N TYR A 243 3.78 22.51 -15.53
CA TYR A 243 5.20 22.70 -15.22
C TYR A 243 6.14 22.33 -16.39
N ILE A 244 5.63 21.66 -17.43
CA ILE A 244 6.45 21.08 -18.50
C ILE A 244 6.06 21.60 -19.92
N ALA A 245 4.96 22.33 -20.08
CA ALA A 245 4.42 22.62 -21.43
C ALA A 245 4.68 24.04 -21.96
N GLU A 246 5.76 24.71 -21.54
CA GLU A 246 6.19 25.98 -22.16
C GLU A 246 7.56 25.90 -22.87
N ARG A 247 8.19 24.73 -22.98
CA ARG A 247 9.55 24.63 -23.58
C ARG A 247 9.78 23.38 -24.44
N LEU A 248 8.81 23.04 -25.28
CA LEU A 248 9.04 22.33 -26.54
C LEU A 248 8.54 23.22 -27.67
#